data_AF-A0A342RZS9-F1
#
_entry.id   AF-A0A342RZS9-F1
#
_cell.length_a   1.000
_cell.length_b   1.000
_cell.length_c   1.000
_cell.angle_alpha   90.00
_cell.angle_beta   90.00
_cell.angle_gamma   90.00
#
_symmetry.space_group_name_H-M   'P 1'
#
loop_
_entity.id
_entity.type
_entity.pdbx_description
1 polymer ?
#
loop_
_entity_poly.entity_id
_entity_poly.type
_entity_poly.pdbx_seq_one_letter_code
_entity_poly.pdbx_strand_id
1 'polypeptide(L)' 'MGERNSNQPISYPIFTFRWLAIHGLAIPTIFFLGAITSMQFIQR' A
#
# COMPACT_ATOMS: atom_id res chain seq x y z
N MET A 1 -0.51 12.58 -38.05
CA MET A 1 -1.20 11.71 -37.09
C MET A 1 -0.37 10.44 -36.96
N GLY A 2 0.39 10.31 -35.87
CA GLY A 2 1.27 9.17 -35.66
C GLY A 2 0.48 7.90 -35.30
N GLU A 3 0.89 6.79 -35.88
CA GLU A 3 0.37 5.45 -35.67
C GLU A 3 0.48 5.05 -34.19
N ARG A 4 -0.66 4.84 -33.52
CA ARG A 4 -0.69 4.32 -32.15
C ARG A 4 -0.31 2.85 -32.18
N ASN A 5 0.96 2.55 -31.95
CA ASN A 5 1.48 1.19 -31.85
C ASN A 5 0.68 0.41 -30.77
N SER A 6 -0.15 -0.54 -31.20
CA SER A 6 -1.06 -1.33 -30.36
C SER A 6 -0.36 -2.41 -29.54
N ASN A 7 0.96 -2.56 -29.69
CA ASN A 7 1.76 -3.60 -29.04
C ASN A 7 2.39 -3.14 -27.71
N GLN A 8 1.89 -2.07 -27.09
CA GLN A 8 2.36 -1.70 -25.76
C GLN A 8 1.73 -2.59 -24.68
N PRO A 9 2.53 -3.21 -23.80
CA PRO A 9 2.01 -4.07 -22.75
C PRO A 9 1.14 -3.27 -21.76
N ILE A 10 -0.09 -3.76 -21.53
CA ILE A 10 -1.00 -3.19 -20.54
C ILE A 10 -0.63 -3.76 -19.16
N SER A 11 -0.24 -2.88 -18.23
CA SER A 11 0.06 -3.28 -16.85
C SER A 11 -1.21 -3.28 -16.01
N TYR A 12 -1.47 -4.38 -15.30
CA TYR A 12 -2.61 -4.53 -14.40
C TYR A 12 -2.16 -4.41 -12.94
N PRO A 13 -2.98 -3.80 -12.08
CA PRO A 13 -2.67 -3.70 -10.67
C PRO A 13 -2.76 -5.07 -9.98
N ILE A 14 -2.02 -5.25 -8.89
CA ILE A 14 -1.91 -6.53 -8.16
C ILE A 14 -2.91 -6.54 -6.99
N PHE A 15 -4.00 -7.32 -7.12
CA PHE A 15 -5.01 -7.52 -6.07
C PHE A 15 -5.34 -9.00 -5.89
N THR A 16 -4.43 -9.76 -5.30
CA THR A 16 -4.67 -11.17 -4.93
C THR A 16 -5.24 -11.27 -3.51
N PHE A 17 -5.89 -12.38 -3.16
CA PHE A 17 -6.32 -12.62 -1.78
C PHE A 17 -5.16 -12.55 -0.78
N ARG A 18 -3.99 -13.07 -1.17
CA ARG A 18 -2.77 -12.96 -0.36
C ARG A 18 -2.36 -11.50 -0.17
N TRP A 19 -2.41 -10.69 -1.24
CA TRP A 19 -2.11 -9.26 -1.15
C TRP A 19 -3.06 -8.57 -0.16
N LEU A 20 -4.36 -8.82 -0.26
CA LEU A 20 -5.37 -8.26 0.65
C LEU A 20 -5.16 -8.70 2.10
N ALA A 21 -4.90 -9.99 2.33
CA ALA A 21 -4.67 -10.53 3.67
C ALA A 21 -3.44 -9.90 4.35
N ILE A 22 -2.34 -9.72 3.60
CA ILE A 22 -1.13 -9.06 4.11
C ILE A 22 -1.40 -7.58 4.39
N HIS A 23 -1.99 -6.84 3.44
CA HIS A 23 -2.19 -5.40 3.59
C HIS A 23 -3.25 -5.06 4.65
N GLY A 24 -4.26 -5.91 4.81
CA GLY A 24 -5.29 -5.75 5.85
C GLY A 24 -4.74 -5.83 7.27
N LEU A 25 -3.61 -6.51 7.49
CA LEU A 25 -2.93 -6.55 8.78
C LEU A 25 -1.78 -5.54 8.84
N ALA A 26 -0.90 -5.54 7.83
CA ALA A 26 0.33 -4.75 7.84
C ALA A 26 0.09 -3.23 7.87
N ILE A 27 -0.88 -2.73 7.10
CA ILE A 27 -1.16 -1.27 7.07
C ILE A 27 -1.62 -0.78 8.44
N PRO A 28 -2.66 -1.37 9.07
CA PRO A 28 -3.04 -0.98 10.43
C PRO A 28 -1.91 -1.15 11.45
N THR A 29 -1.13 -2.23 11.38
CA THR A 29 -0.02 -2.45 12.34
C THR A 29 1.00 -1.31 12.29
N ILE A 30 1.43 -0.89 11.11
CA ILE A 30 2.40 0.21 10.97
C ILE A 30 1.80 1.54 11.43
N PHE A 31 0.52 1.78 11.16
CA PHE A 31 -0.19 2.96 11.69
C PHE A 31 -0.17 2.99 13.23
N PHE A 32 -0.52 1.89 13.88
CA PHE A 32 -0.52 1.80 15.35
C PHE A 32 0.89 1.89 15.94
N LEU A 33 1.91 1.30 15.31
CA LEU A 33 3.31 1.46 15.76
C LEU A 33 3.74 2.92 15.73
N GLY A 34 3.36 3.67 14.68
CA GLY A 34 3.59 5.11 14.63
C GLY A 34 2.89 5.87 15.77
N ALA A 35 1.61 5.57 16.02
CA ALA A 35 0.85 6.17 17.11
C ALA A 35 1.46 5.88 18.50
N ILE A 36 1.83 4.63 18.77
CA ILE A 36 2.45 4.20 20.04
C ILE A 36 3.83 4.85 20.23
N THR A 37 4.60 5.00 19.15
CA THR A 37 5.89 5.68 19.19
C THR A 37 5.71 7.15 19.59
N SER A 38 4.70 7.83 19.03
CA SER A 38 4.37 9.22 19.41
C SER A 38 3.96 9.33 20.88
N MET A 39 3.27 8.31 21.43
CA MET A 39 2.88 8.29 22.85
C MET A 39 4.09 8.32 23.80
N GLN A 40 5.25 7.82 23.38
CA GLN A 40 6.47 7.85 24.21
C GLN A 40 6.93 9.27 24.55
N PHE A 41 6.47 10.28 23.82
CA PHE A 41 6.88 11.68 23.99
C PHE A 41 5.78 12.58 24.57
N ILE A 42 4.65 12.02 24.99
CA ILE A 42 3.60 12.79 25.65
C ILE A 42 4.09 13.24 27.04
N GLN A 43 4.00 14.54 27.31
CA GLN A 43 4.32 15.16 28.60
C GLN A 43 3.02 15.61 29.29
N ARG A 44 3.04 15.62 30.63
CA ARG A 44 1.89 16.01 31.47
C ARG A 44 1.87 17.51 31.75
#